data_AF-A0A7S1CRU4-F1
#
_entry.id   AF-A0A7S1CRU4-F1
#
_cell.length_a   1.000
_cell.length_b   1.000
_cell.length_c   1.000
_cell.angle_alpha   90.00
_cell.angle_beta   90.00
_cell.angle_gamma   90.00
#
_symmetry.space_group_name_H-M   'P 1'
#
loop_
_entity.id
_entity.type
_entity.pdbx_description
1 polymer ?
#
loop_
_entity_poly.entity_id
_entity_poly.type
_entity_poly.pdbx_seq_one_letter_code
_entity_poly.pdbx_strand_id
1 'polypeptide(L)'
;ALMWARLVDRARGPRAREHVRLVAARRARRGDSRAASTSVDELRSAFLSFFEARGHTVVPSSPLVPARDPSLLFTNAGMVQFKDAFTRADVPPYSRATSSQRCMRAGGKHNDLDNVGFTPRHHTLFEMLGNFSFADYGKEEAVASAWEFVTATMGLPAGRLRVTVLEGDDETAALWRRIAGGRGGLRDDAIVACGEDDNFW
;
A
#
# COMPACT_ATOMS: atom_id res chain seq x y z
N ALA A 1 0.05 -0.42 13.58
CA ALA A 1 0.14 0.83 12.82
C ALA A 1 -0.09 0.51 11.34
N LEU A 2 -1.32 0.69 10.85
CA LEU A 2 -1.64 0.59 9.42
C LEU A 2 -1.38 1.97 8.83
N MET A 3 -0.33 2.10 8.03
CA MET A 3 0.02 3.37 7.41
C MET A 3 -0.35 3.32 5.93
N TRP A 4 -1.27 4.18 5.51
CA TRP A 4 -1.70 4.33 4.12
C TRP A 4 -1.21 5.67 3.58
N ALA A 5 -0.49 5.66 2.46
CA ALA A 5 -0.13 6.88 1.74
C ALA A 5 -1.08 7.07 0.54
N ARG A 6 -1.87 8.14 0.56
CA ARG A 6 -2.76 8.51 -0.54
C ARG A 6 -1.96 9.31 -1.58
N LEU A 7 -1.64 8.67 -2.70
CA LEU A 7 -0.77 9.21 -3.75
C LEU A 7 -1.61 9.80 -4.91
N VAL A 8 -1.34 11.04 -5.32
CA VAL A 8 -2.02 11.72 -6.44
C VAL A 8 -1.02 11.96 -7.58
N ASP A 9 -1.28 11.38 -8.77
CA ASP A 9 -0.36 11.38 -9.93
C ASP A 9 -0.69 12.47 -10.99
N ARG A 10 0.36 13.09 -11.55
CA ARG A 10 0.44 13.80 -12.84
C ARG A 10 1.80 13.56 -13.54
N ALA A 11 1.90 12.53 -14.38
CA ALA A 11 2.75 12.35 -15.58
C ALA A 11 4.27 12.76 -15.62
N ARG A 12 5.10 11.71 -15.84
CA ARG A 12 6.34 11.48 -16.67
C ARG A 12 7.69 12.20 -16.44
N GLY A 13 8.76 11.37 -16.30
CA GLY A 13 10.20 11.66 -16.55
C GLY A 13 11.16 10.64 -15.89
N PRO A 14 12.23 10.08 -16.52
CA PRO A 14 12.83 8.79 -16.11
C PRO A 14 14.29 8.80 -15.58
N ARG A 15 14.65 7.85 -14.68
CA ARG A 15 15.70 6.78 -14.85
C ARG A 15 16.08 6.02 -13.56
N ALA A 16 16.55 4.77 -13.78
CA ALA A 16 17.35 3.83 -12.95
C ALA A 16 16.54 2.78 -12.14
N ARG A 17 16.32 1.52 -12.53
CA ARG A 17 17.04 0.44 -13.28
C ARG A 17 18.10 -0.34 -12.47
N GLU A 18 17.72 -1.42 -11.78
CA GLU A 18 18.53 -2.66 -11.85
C GLU A 18 17.80 -4.01 -11.65
N HIS A 19 16.76 -4.14 -10.82
CA HIS A 19 16.02 -5.42 -10.77
C HIS A 19 14.92 -5.58 -11.84
N VAL A 20 14.36 -4.46 -12.31
CA VAL A 20 13.51 -4.39 -13.52
C VAL A 20 14.29 -4.80 -14.79
N ARG A 21 15.64 -4.81 -14.76
CA ARG A 21 16.47 -5.13 -15.95
C ARG A 21 16.35 -6.58 -16.40
N LEU A 22 16.10 -7.53 -15.51
CA LEU A 22 16.03 -8.95 -15.88
C LEU A 22 14.75 -9.27 -16.70
N VAL A 23 13.64 -8.59 -16.37
CA VAL A 23 12.39 -8.66 -17.13
C VAL A 23 12.47 -7.80 -18.41
N ALA A 24 13.08 -6.61 -18.34
CA ALA A 24 13.30 -5.75 -19.51
C ALA A 24 14.25 -6.38 -20.54
N ALA A 25 15.29 -7.11 -20.12
CA ALA A 25 16.23 -7.80 -21.01
C ALA A 25 15.58 -8.95 -21.80
N ARG A 26 14.55 -9.61 -21.24
CA ARG A 26 13.74 -10.61 -21.95
C ARG A 26 12.85 -9.96 -23.03
N ARG A 27 12.35 -8.73 -22.79
CA ARG A 27 11.52 -7.97 -23.75
C ARG A 27 12.33 -7.23 -24.83
N ALA A 28 13.58 -6.82 -24.54
CA ALA A 28 14.46 -6.18 -25.53
C ALA A 28 14.73 -7.06 -26.77
N ARG A 29 14.63 -8.39 -26.64
CA ARG A 29 14.71 -9.34 -27.78
C ARG A 29 13.47 -9.34 -28.69
N ARG A 30 12.38 -8.64 -28.31
CA ARG A 30 11.10 -8.60 -29.03
C ARG A 30 10.74 -7.23 -29.64
N GLY A 31 11.62 -6.23 -29.55
CA GLY A 31 11.52 -5.01 -30.37
C GLY A 31 10.29 -4.12 -30.15
N ASP A 32 9.67 -4.10 -28.97
CA ASP A 32 8.51 -3.24 -28.69
C ASP A 32 8.93 -2.00 -27.86
N SER A 33 8.64 -0.80 -28.39
CA SER A 33 9.16 0.51 -27.95
C SER A 33 8.16 1.40 -27.21
N ARG A 34 7.05 0.85 -26.70
CA ARG A 34 6.22 1.56 -25.71
C ARG A 34 6.92 1.57 -24.35
N ALA A 35 6.99 2.73 -23.69
CA ALA A 35 7.48 2.85 -22.32
C ALA A 35 6.87 1.74 -21.46
N ALA A 36 7.71 0.91 -20.85
CA ALA A 36 7.31 -0.30 -20.15
C ALA A 36 6.28 0.01 -19.05
N SER A 37 5.00 -0.17 -19.36
CA SER A 37 3.94 -0.15 -18.36
C SER A 37 3.98 -1.48 -17.62
N THR A 38 4.33 -1.45 -16.34
CA THR A 38 4.19 -2.60 -15.44
C THR A 38 2.73 -3.06 -15.47
N SER A 39 2.48 -4.34 -15.75
CA SER A 39 1.11 -4.87 -15.69
C SER A 39 0.59 -4.89 -14.25
N VAL A 40 -0.74 -4.99 -14.07
CA VAL A 40 -1.33 -5.12 -12.73
C VAL A 40 -0.79 -6.36 -12.01
N ASP A 41 -0.59 -7.46 -12.75
CA ASP A 41 -0.03 -8.70 -12.19
C ASP A 41 1.44 -8.54 -11.79
N GLU A 42 2.24 -7.83 -12.61
CA GLU A 42 3.63 -7.52 -12.29
C GLU A 42 3.72 -6.64 -11.03
N LEU A 43 2.83 -5.65 -10.87
CA LEU A 43 2.78 -4.80 -9.67
C LEU A 43 2.38 -5.59 -8.42
N ARG A 44 1.35 -6.44 -8.51
CA ARG A 44 0.92 -7.31 -7.42
C ARG A 44 2.07 -8.21 -6.97
N SER A 45 2.75 -8.84 -7.93
CA SER A 45 3.88 -9.74 -7.66
C SER A 45 5.04 -8.99 -7.03
N ALA A 46 5.37 -7.80 -7.54
CA ALA A 46 6.42 -6.96 -6.99
C ALA A 46 6.15 -6.55 -5.53
N PHE A 47 4.90 -6.22 -5.18
CA PHE A 47 4.53 -5.89 -3.80
C PHE A 47 4.68 -7.09 -2.85
N LEU A 48 4.13 -8.24 -3.24
CA LEU A 48 4.18 -9.45 -2.41
C LEU A 48 5.63 -9.91 -2.20
N SER A 49 6.43 -9.98 -3.27
CA SER A 49 7.84 -10.36 -3.19
C SER A 49 8.69 -9.33 -2.43
N PHE A 50 8.37 -8.04 -2.50
CA PHE A 50 9.08 -7.00 -1.75
C PHE A 50 8.96 -7.20 -0.23
N PHE A 51 7.76 -7.56 0.26
CA PHE A 51 7.53 -7.82 1.68
C PHE A 51 7.92 -9.24 2.09
N GLU A 52 7.78 -10.23 1.21
CA GLU A 52 8.30 -11.58 1.47
C GLU A 52 9.82 -11.56 1.72
N ALA A 53 10.57 -10.79 0.92
CA ALA A 53 12.01 -10.58 1.12
C ALA A 53 12.35 -9.87 2.45
N ARG A 54 11.36 -9.28 3.14
CA ARG A 54 11.47 -8.63 4.47
C ARG A 54 10.90 -9.48 5.59
N GLY A 55 10.68 -10.78 5.34
CA GLY A 55 10.23 -11.74 6.33
C GLY A 55 8.72 -11.77 6.54
N HIS A 56 7.92 -11.12 5.70
CA HIS A 56 6.47 -11.24 5.76
C HIS A 56 6.02 -12.55 5.14
N THR A 57 5.11 -13.27 5.80
CA THR A 57 4.45 -14.43 5.20
C THR A 57 3.46 -13.96 4.14
N VAL A 58 3.56 -14.49 2.91
CA VAL A 58 2.55 -14.22 1.87
C VAL A 58 1.28 -15.00 2.18
N VAL A 59 0.22 -14.30 2.54
CA VAL A 59 -1.08 -14.90 2.90
C VAL A 59 -2.07 -14.73 1.75
N PRO A 60 -2.77 -15.79 1.31
CA PRO A 60 -3.78 -15.68 0.27
C PRO A 60 -4.91 -14.70 0.62
N SER A 61 -5.53 -14.12 -0.41
CA SER A 61 -6.79 -13.36 -0.25
C SER A 61 -7.84 -14.24 0.40
N SER A 62 -8.48 -13.75 1.46
CA SER A 62 -9.67 -14.38 2.03
C SER A 62 -10.89 -14.22 1.10
N PRO A 63 -11.97 -14.98 1.33
CA PRO A 63 -13.23 -14.80 0.60
C PRO A 63 -13.83 -13.40 0.76
N LEU A 64 -14.65 -12.99 -0.21
CA LEU A 64 -15.38 -11.71 -0.16
C LEU A 64 -16.44 -11.68 0.94
N VAL A 65 -17.00 -12.82 1.32
CA VAL A 65 -17.97 -12.94 2.41
C VAL A 65 -17.21 -13.45 3.65
N PRO A 66 -17.08 -12.64 4.72
CA PRO A 66 -16.40 -13.07 5.94
C PRO A 66 -17.12 -14.23 6.60
N ALA A 67 -16.40 -15.31 6.92
CA ALA A 67 -17.00 -16.50 7.55
C ALA A 67 -17.27 -16.32 9.05
N ARG A 68 -16.56 -15.40 9.72
CA ARG A 68 -16.53 -15.27 11.19
C ARG A 68 -16.85 -13.86 11.69
N ASP A 69 -17.45 -13.02 10.87
CA ASP A 69 -17.84 -11.67 11.27
C ASP A 69 -19.23 -11.29 10.70
N PRO A 70 -20.33 -11.53 11.44
CA PRO A 70 -21.67 -11.21 10.98
C PRO A 70 -21.94 -9.70 10.91
N SER A 71 -21.07 -8.85 11.45
CA SER A 71 -21.20 -7.39 11.36
C SER A 71 -20.72 -6.82 10.01
N LEU A 72 -19.97 -7.61 9.24
CA LEU A 72 -19.43 -7.22 7.94
C LEU A 72 -20.18 -7.92 6.81
N LEU A 73 -20.78 -7.13 5.92
CA LEU A 73 -21.45 -7.66 4.74
C LEU A 73 -20.44 -8.25 3.73
N PHE A 74 -19.33 -7.54 3.52
CA PHE A 74 -18.23 -7.99 2.65
C PHE A 74 -16.86 -7.63 3.25
N THR A 75 -15.83 -8.38 2.86
CA THR A 75 -14.43 -8.04 3.10
C THR A 75 -14.11 -6.73 2.36
N ASN A 76 -13.93 -5.65 3.10
CA ASN A 76 -13.73 -4.29 2.57
C ASN A 76 -12.27 -3.80 2.66
N ALA A 77 -11.41 -4.54 3.37
CA ALA A 77 -10.01 -4.25 3.58
C ALA A 77 -9.18 -5.54 3.77
N GLY A 78 -7.88 -5.44 3.51
CA GLY A 78 -6.92 -6.55 3.68
C GLY A 78 -6.79 -7.07 5.11
N MET A 79 -7.03 -6.20 6.11
CA MET A 79 -6.87 -6.56 7.52
C MET A 79 -7.99 -7.44 8.09
N VAL A 80 -9.13 -7.57 7.41
CA VAL A 80 -10.33 -8.24 7.95
C VAL A 80 -10.02 -9.69 8.34
N GLN A 81 -9.23 -10.40 7.53
CA GLN A 81 -8.81 -11.78 7.82
C GLN A 81 -7.80 -11.89 8.98
N PHE A 82 -7.22 -10.77 9.41
CA PHE A 82 -6.25 -10.69 10.50
C PHE A 82 -6.80 -10.00 11.75
N LYS A 83 -8.13 -9.76 11.81
CA LYS A 83 -8.77 -9.07 12.93
C LYS A 83 -8.40 -9.70 14.28
N ASP A 84 -8.51 -11.03 14.38
CA ASP A 84 -8.23 -11.77 15.62
C ASP A 84 -6.75 -11.70 16.01
N ALA A 85 -5.84 -11.62 15.02
CA ALA A 85 -4.41 -11.41 15.27
C ALA A 85 -4.12 -10.02 15.85
N PHE A 86 -4.80 -8.98 15.36
CA PHE A 86 -4.67 -7.63 15.89
C PHE A 86 -5.26 -7.47 17.30
N THR A 87 -6.38 -8.14 17.57
CA THR A 87 -7.01 -8.13 18.91
C THR A 87 -6.41 -9.13 19.88
N ARG A 88 -5.40 -9.91 19.45
CA ARG A 88 -4.75 -10.98 20.22
C ARG A 88 -5.72 -12.07 20.69
N ALA A 89 -6.83 -12.24 19.97
CA ALA A 89 -7.78 -13.32 20.21
C ALA A 89 -7.27 -14.66 19.65
N ASP A 90 -6.47 -14.61 18.58
CA ASP A 90 -5.73 -15.73 18.03
C ASP A 90 -4.30 -15.27 17.68
N VAL A 91 -3.31 -16.12 17.90
CA VAL A 91 -1.91 -15.79 17.61
C VAL A 91 -1.50 -16.54 16.34
N PRO A 92 -1.34 -15.84 15.20
CA PRO A 92 -0.93 -16.49 13.98
C PRO A 92 0.49 -17.08 14.11
N PRO A 93 0.85 -18.08 13.28
CA PRO A 93 2.19 -18.68 13.29
C PRO A 93 3.28 -17.76 12.70
N TYR A 94 2.96 -16.50 12.43
CA TYR A 94 3.84 -15.48 11.86
C TYR A 94 3.62 -14.13 12.54
N SER A 95 4.69 -13.35 12.73
CA SER A 95 4.62 -12.00 13.27
C SER A 95 4.43 -10.92 12.20
N ARG A 96 4.63 -11.28 10.93
CA ARG A 96 4.56 -10.41 9.74
C ARG A 96 3.77 -11.11 8.62
N ALA A 97 2.86 -10.39 7.97
CA ALA A 97 2.11 -10.93 6.83
C ALA A 97 1.97 -9.91 5.69
N THR A 98 1.86 -10.38 4.45
CA THR A 98 1.56 -9.56 3.28
C THR A 98 0.51 -10.24 2.42
N SER A 99 -0.41 -9.48 1.82
CA SER A 99 -1.46 -10.04 0.96
C SER A 99 -1.93 -9.07 -0.13
N SER A 100 -2.57 -9.64 -1.15
CA SER A 100 -3.38 -8.93 -2.15
C SER A 100 -4.83 -9.34 -1.95
N GLN A 101 -5.58 -8.57 -1.15
CA GLN A 101 -6.95 -8.92 -0.77
C GLN A 101 -7.95 -8.37 -1.79
N ARG A 102 -8.81 -9.24 -2.32
CA ARG A 102 -10.02 -8.81 -3.03
C ARG A 102 -10.99 -8.18 -2.04
N CYS A 103 -11.34 -6.92 -2.29
CA CYS A 103 -12.17 -6.10 -1.42
C CYS A 103 -13.43 -5.65 -2.14
N MET A 104 -14.55 -5.59 -1.42
CA MET A 104 -15.80 -5.04 -1.91
C MET A 104 -16.32 -3.91 -1.00
N ARG A 105 -16.67 -2.78 -1.61
CA ARG A 105 -17.27 -1.60 -0.96
C ARG A 105 -18.58 -1.23 -1.64
N ALA A 106 -19.58 -2.07 -1.41
CA ALA A 106 -20.92 -1.95 -2.00
C ALA A 106 -22.03 -2.04 -0.94
N GLY A 107 -21.73 -1.62 0.29
CA GLY A 107 -22.70 -1.63 1.40
C GLY A 107 -22.04 -1.46 2.78
N GLY A 108 -22.86 -1.17 3.80
CA GLY A 108 -22.39 -0.92 5.17
C GLY A 108 -21.64 0.40 5.32
N LYS A 109 -20.73 0.49 6.32
CA LYS A 109 -19.96 1.70 6.65
C LYS A 109 -19.06 2.20 5.51
N HIS A 110 -18.55 1.28 4.68
CA HIS A 110 -17.68 1.60 3.54
C HIS A 110 -18.40 1.27 2.24
N ASN A 111 -19.10 2.26 1.69
CA ASN A 111 -19.88 2.13 0.47
C ASN A 111 -19.42 3.15 -0.57
N ASP A 112 -18.88 2.65 -1.68
CA ASP A 112 -18.41 3.49 -2.80
C ASP A 112 -19.41 3.48 -3.98
N LEU A 113 -20.55 2.79 -3.87
CA LEU A 113 -21.49 2.58 -4.97
C LEU A 113 -21.93 3.87 -5.67
N ASP A 114 -22.25 4.91 -4.90
CA ASP A 114 -22.72 6.20 -5.43
C ASP A 114 -21.59 7.02 -6.09
N ASN A 115 -20.32 6.66 -5.86
CA ASN A 115 -19.15 7.33 -6.42
C ASN A 115 -18.64 6.67 -7.71
N VAL A 116 -19.03 5.42 -7.96
CA VAL A 116 -18.58 4.64 -9.12
C VAL A 116 -19.19 5.21 -10.40
N GLY A 117 -18.33 5.42 -11.41
CA GLY A 117 -18.73 6.05 -12.69
C GLY A 117 -18.72 7.57 -12.66
N PHE A 118 -18.72 8.20 -11.49
CA PHE A 118 -18.64 9.67 -11.34
C PHE A 118 -17.22 10.18 -11.07
N THR A 119 -16.33 9.29 -10.65
CA THR A 119 -14.96 9.63 -10.30
C THR A 119 -13.97 8.62 -10.89
N PRO A 120 -12.72 9.00 -11.16
CA PRO A 120 -11.73 8.11 -11.78
C PRO A 120 -11.06 7.13 -10.79
N ARG A 121 -11.51 7.08 -9.52
CA ARG A 121 -10.76 6.43 -8.43
C ARG A 121 -11.58 5.50 -7.53
N HIS A 122 -12.90 5.49 -7.67
CA HIS A 122 -13.76 4.65 -6.84
C HIS A 122 -14.24 3.43 -7.63
N HIS A 123 -14.16 2.26 -7.00
CA HIS A 123 -14.58 0.97 -7.53
C HIS A 123 -15.38 0.23 -6.46
N THR A 124 -16.37 -0.57 -6.87
CA THR A 124 -17.06 -1.48 -5.93
C THR A 124 -16.20 -2.68 -5.59
N LEU A 125 -15.50 -3.27 -6.56
CA LEU A 125 -14.56 -4.38 -6.41
C LEU A 125 -13.15 -3.91 -6.76
N PHE A 126 -12.19 -4.15 -5.87
CA PHE A 126 -10.79 -3.78 -6.07
C PHE A 126 -9.87 -4.75 -5.32
N GLU A 127 -8.57 -4.65 -5.56
CA GLU A 127 -7.56 -5.35 -4.76
C GLU A 127 -6.82 -4.38 -3.84
N MET A 128 -6.69 -4.77 -2.58
CA MET A 128 -5.92 -4.05 -1.58
C MET A 128 -4.62 -4.81 -1.30
N LEU A 129 -3.50 -4.20 -1.69
CA LEU A 129 -2.17 -4.64 -1.30
C LEU A 129 -1.90 -4.16 0.13
N GLY A 130 -1.48 -5.06 1.02
CA GLY A 130 -1.24 -4.72 2.41
C GLY A 130 -0.10 -5.51 3.04
N ASN A 131 0.69 -4.83 3.86
CA ASN A 131 1.67 -5.42 4.77
C ASN A 131 1.19 -5.22 6.22
N PHE A 132 1.33 -6.26 7.03
CA PHE A 132 0.78 -6.33 8.37
C PHE A 132 1.90 -6.72 9.35
N SER A 133 1.84 -6.11 10.53
CA SER A 133 2.74 -6.39 11.64
C SER A 133 1.92 -6.73 12.87
N PHE A 134 2.21 -7.88 13.48
CA PHE A 134 1.55 -8.36 14.68
C PHE A 134 2.55 -8.28 15.84
N ALA A 135 2.62 -7.10 16.47
CA ALA A 135 3.53 -6.79 17.57
C ALA A 135 5.03 -7.00 17.24
N ASP A 136 5.42 -6.69 15.99
CA ASP A 136 6.78 -6.91 15.51
C ASP A 136 7.51 -5.59 15.16
N TYR A 137 7.04 -4.85 14.16
CA TYR A 137 7.60 -3.56 13.76
C TYR A 137 6.59 -2.41 13.92
N GLY A 138 7.13 -1.22 14.22
CA GLY A 138 6.35 0.00 14.48
C GLY A 138 6.30 0.96 13.28
N LYS A 139 6.07 2.24 13.57
CA LYS A 139 5.92 3.30 12.56
C LYS A 139 7.16 3.47 11.67
N GLU A 140 8.36 3.41 12.24
CA GLU A 140 9.61 3.64 11.50
C GLU A 140 9.80 2.67 10.33
N GLU A 141 9.72 1.36 10.58
CA GLU A 141 9.87 0.35 9.52
C GLU A 141 8.71 0.40 8.52
N ALA A 142 7.49 0.73 8.97
CA ALA A 142 6.34 0.91 8.09
C ALA A 142 6.56 2.08 7.11
N VAL A 143 7.00 3.25 7.60
CA VAL A 143 7.34 4.43 6.78
C VAL A 143 8.47 4.09 5.80
N ALA A 144 9.55 3.47 6.29
CA ALA A 144 10.71 3.12 5.46
C ALA A 144 10.34 2.15 4.33
N SER A 145 9.58 1.09 4.65
CA SER A 145 9.15 0.10 3.68
C SER A 145 8.22 0.69 2.63
N ALA A 146 7.25 1.52 3.03
CA ALA A 146 6.35 2.18 2.11
C ALA A 146 7.09 3.15 1.18
N TRP A 147 8.00 3.96 1.73
CA TRP A 147 8.80 4.90 0.95
C TRP A 147 9.69 4.18 -0.07
N GLU A 148 10.40 3.14 0.35
CA GLU A 148 11.28 2.35 -0.51
C GLU A 148 10.49 1.65 -1.61
N PHE A 149 9.35 1.03 -1.28
CA PHE A 149 8.51 0.40 -2.29
C PHE A 149 8.05 1.41 -3.35
N VAL A 150 7.57 2.57 -2.94
CA VAL A 150 7.07 3.61 -3.85
C VAL A 150 8.17 4.22 -4.71
N THR A 151 9.31 4.55 -4.12
CA THR A 151 10.35 5.31 -4.82
C THR A 151 11.37 4.42 -5.51
N ALA A 152 11.81 3.33 -4.87
CA ALA A 152 12.83 2.44 -5.43
C ALA A 152 12.22 1.29 -6.25
N THR A 153 11.13 0.67 -5.77
CA THR A 153 10.52 -0.46 -6.49
C THR A 153 9.62 0.00 -7.62
N MET A 154 8.70 0.93 -7.36
CA MET A 154 7.81 1.49 -8.40
C MET A 154 8.45 2.62 -9.20
N GLY A 155 9.56 3.20 -8.74
CA GLY A 155 10.26 4.27 -9.45
C GLY A 155 9.47 5.58 -9.49
N LEU A 156 8.54 5.81 -8.56
CA LEU A 156 7.75 7.04 -8.55
C LEU A 156 8.61 8.22 -8.10
N PRO A 157 8.54 9.35 -8.83
CA PRO A 157 9.37 10.53 -8.53
C PRO A 157 8.95 11.17 -7.21
N ALA A 158 9.87 11.24 -6.25
CA ALA A 158 9.64 11.74 -4.90
C ALA A 158 9.00 13.15 -4.85
N GLY A 159 9.41 14.06 -5.74
CA GLY A 159 8.85 15.41 -5.82
C GLY A 159 7.37 15.49 -6.23
N ARG A 160 6.75 14.36 -6.57
CA ARG A 160 5.32 14.23 -6.90
C ARG A 160 4.53 13.49 -5.83
N LEU A 161 5.20 13.09 -4.75
CA LEU A 161 4.60 12.39 -3.63
C LEU A 161 4.16 13.39 -2.58
N ARG A 162 3.09 13.04 -1.88
CA ARG A 162 2.61 13.72 -0.67
C ARG A 162 2.24 12.64 0.34
N VAL A 163 2.36 12.97 1.61
CA VAL A 163 1.93 12.12 2.71
C VAL A 163 1.05 12.95 3.64
N THR A 164 0.06 12.29 4.23
CA THR A 164 -0.74 12.88 5.30
C THR A 164 -0.43 12.18 6.61
N VAL A 165 -0.48 12.93 7.72
CA VAL A 165 -0.32 12.41 9.08
C VAL A 165 -1.48 12.90 9.94
N LEU A 166 -1.80 12.17 11.01
CA LEU A 166 -2.79 12.63 11.97
C LEU A 166 -2.30 13.90 12.67
N GLU A 167 -3.18 14.89 12.82
CA GLU A 167 -2.91 16.09 13.59
C GLU A 167 -2.50 15.72 15.03
N GLY A 168 -1.37 16.23 15.49
CA GLY A 168 -0.78 15.87 16.79
C GLY A 168 0.12 14.61 16.78
N ASP A 169 0.22 13.86 15.68
CA ASP A 169 1.18 12.75 15.55
C ASP A 169 2.56 13.23 15.06
N ASP A 170 3.24 14.00 15.93
CA ASP A 170 4.56 14.58 15.65
C ASP A 170 5.64 13.51 15.40
N GLU A 171 5.49 12.34 16.03
CA GLU A 171 6.37 11.19 15.83
C GLU A 171 6.35 10.75 14.35
N THR A 172 5.16 10.52 13.79
CA THR A 172 5.02 10.09 12.40
C THR A 172 5.48 11.17 11.43
N ALA A 173 5.20 12.45 11.71
CA ALA A 173 5.70 13.56 10.90
C ALA A 173 7.23 13.62 10.89
N ALA A 174 7.87 13.46 12.06
CA ALA A 174 9.32 13.42 12.19
C ALA A 174 9.94 12.22 11.46
N LEU A 175 9.29 11.06 11.50
CA LEU A 175 9.72 9.87 10.75
C LEU A 175 9.72 10.13 9.24
N TRP A 176 8.65 10.74 8.69
CA TRP A 176 8.63 11.10 7.27
C TRP A 176 9.73 12.08 6.89
N ARG A 177 9.95 13.14 7.67
CA ARG A 177 11.05 14.10 7.42
C ARG A 177 12.40 13.40 7.41
N ARG A 178 12.65 12.53 8.40
CA ARG A 178 13.93 11.83 8.55
C ARG A 178 14.16 10.80 7.44
N ILE A 179 13.16 9.98 7.13
CA ILE A 179 13.28 8.83 6.22
C ILE A 179 13.16 9.25 4.76
N ALA A 180 12.21 10.14 4.46
CA ALA A 180 11.88 10.52 3.09
C ALA A 180 12.45 11.89 2.68
N GLY A 181 12.87 12.75 3.62
CA GLY A 181 13.26 14.15 3.37
C GLY A 181 14.69 14.38 2.88
N GLY A 182 15.42 13.35 2.46
CA GLY A 182 16.78 13.49 1.90
C GLY A 182 16.83 14.34 0.62
N ARG A 183 18.04 14.56 0.07
CA ARG A 183 18.22 15.36 -1.16
C ARG A 183 17.41 14.76 -2.32
N GLY A 184 16.45 15.54 -2.84
CA GLY A 184 15.54 15.09 -3.90
C GLY A 184 14.38 14.20 -3.42
N GLY A 185 14.20 14.09 -2.10
CA GLY A 185 13.13 13.35 -1.44
C GLY A 185 11.85 14.17 -1.25
N LEU A 186 11.06 13.77 -0.26
CA LEU A 186 9.82 14.42 0.12
C LEU A 186 10.10 15.82 0.70
N ARG A 187 9.38 16.83 0.21
CA ARG A 187 9.48 18.20 0.74
C ARG A 187 8.68 18.34 2.03
N ASP A 188 9.07 19.26 2.91
CA ASP A 188 8.33 19.51 4.15
C ASP A 188 6.88 19.94 3.91
N ASP A 189 6.62 20.75 2.87
CA ASP A 189 5.28 21.16 2.45
C ASP A 189 4.44 20.05 1.79
N ALA A 190 5.04 18.88 1.58
CA ALA A 190 4.37 17.67 1.12
C ALA A 190 3.96 16.73 2.26
N ILE A 191 4.29 17.07 3.51
CA ILE A 191 3.81 16.40 4.73
C ILE A 191 2.66 17.23 5.30
N VAL A 192 1.43 16.73 5.17
CA VAL A 192 0.22 17.47 5.53
C VAL A 192 -0.42 16.86 6.78
N ALA A 193 -0.68 17.66 7.81
CA ALA A 193 -1.48 17.23 8.95
C ALA A 193 -2.97 17.25 8.59
N CYS A 194 -3.69 16.19 8.93
CA CYS A 194 -5.12 16.04 8.70
C CYS A 194 -5.81 15.56 9.98
N GLY A 195 -7.09 15.90 10.13
CA GLY A 195 -7.89 15.52 11.29
C GLY A 195 -8.25 14.04 11.33
N GLU A 196 -8.98 13.64 12.38
CA GLU A 196 -9.36 12.25 12.63
C GLU A 196 -10.19 11.62 11.51
N ASP A 197 -11.05 12.40 10.84
CA ASP A 197 -11.91 11.90 9.74
C ASP A 197 -11.13 11.31 8.56
N ASP A 198 -9.90 11.79 8.33
CA ASP A 198 -9.06 11.39 7.19
C ASP A 198 -7.89 10.48 7.61
N ASN A 199 -7.38 10.67 8.83
CA ASN A 199 -6.10 10.10 9.27
C ASN A 199 -6.20 9.26 10.55
N PHE A 200 -7.41 8.92 11.01
CA PHE A 200 -7.66 7.93 12.07
C PHE A 200 -8.52 6.78 11.52
N TRP A 201 -7.98 5.56 11.51
CA TRP A 201 -8.60 4.37 10.90
C TRP A 201 -8.83 3.27 11.92
#